data_AF-A0A357G607-F1
#
_entry.id   AF-A0A357G607-F1
#
_cell.length_a   1.000
_cell.length_b   1.000
_cell.length_c   1.000
_cell.angle_alpha   90.00
_cell.angle_beta   90.00
_cell.angle_gamma   90.00
#
_symmetry.space_group_name_H-M   'P 1'
#
loop_
_entity.id
_entity.type
_entity.pdbx_description
1 polymer ?
#
loop_
_entity_poly.entity_id
_entity_poly.type
_entity_poly.pdbx_seq_one_letter_code
_entity_poly.pdbx_strand_id
1 'polypeptide(L)'
;MGTTKEVLEKLRGIDGPKLLAIVDGFGGREMLDAWLRGELKMTLEEIIKKLIDKNGRLIPARELIENVCDPNKNFSLTQPRIDYKERLARIIKFFPKGMKFSSLEQFIGQSESLFEQMRSDLLLSNLLNGIWLPTCFPQMEIRDYGKTLEEVFILAAKESYRKEFPKRSFNNYRKGELAGKVEIIVGSRHEKLFAKIAEGPVVGIQFFPTQGFSIDASRQQMSVLPESLLLSGGIDIMTAVAMYPDVLGKDFNTPGYLCAANSWRSAEYSLYAGAHDGDFGFGDSDDLFGADARFSSGLLFIG
;
A
#
# COMPACT_ATOMS: atom_id res chain seq x y z
N MET A 1 34.40 30.36 -4.87
CA MET A 1 34.95 29.30 -5.74
C MET A 1 35.62 28.28 -4.85
N GLY A 2 35.29 26.99 -4.99
CA GLY A 2 35.94 25.94 -4.21
C GLY A 2 37.43 25.85 -4.53
N THR A 3 38.23 25.33 -3.60
CA THR A 3 39.67 25.15 -3.83
C THR A 3 39.90 24.12 -4.95
N THR A 4 41.03 24.19 -5.67
CA THR A 4 41.38 23.19 -6.70
C THR A 4 41.30 21.77 -6.18
N LYS A 5 41.63 21.57 -4.90
CA LYS A 5 41.52 20.29 -4.20
C LYS A 5 40.06 19.81 -4.08
N GLU A 6 39.14 20.70 -3.70
CA GLU A 6 37.70 20.38 -3.62
C GLU A 6 37.10 20.05 -4.99
N VAL A 7 37.54 20.73 -6.05
CA VAL A 7 37.09 20.43 -7.42
C VAL A 7 37.56 19.05 -7.86
N LEU A 8 38.85 18.73 -7.65
CA LEU A 8 39.42 17.43 -7.97
C LEU A 8 38.78 16.29 -7.15
N GLU A 9 38.39 16.58 -5.91
CA GLU A 9 37.67 15.62 -5.06
C GLU A 9 36.25 15.37 -5.57
N LYS A 10 35.52 16.41 -6.00
CA LYS A 10 34.18 16.29 -6.59
C LYS A 10 34.17 15.58 -7.95
N LEU A 11 35.27 15.63 -8.69
CA LEU A 11 35.43 14.96 -9.99
C LEU A 11 36.01 13.53 -9.86
N ARG A 12 36.35 13.09 -8.64
CA ARG A 12 36.93 11.77 -8.41
C ARG A 12 35.95 10.67 -8.83
N GLY A 13 36.40 9.77 -9.72
CA GLY A 13 35.61 8.63 -10.19
C GLY A 13 34.77 8.89 -11.45
N ILE A 14 34.88 10.09 -12.03
CA ILE A 14 34.41 10.36 -13.40
C ILE A 14 35.50 9.90 -14.37
N ASP A 15 35.22 8.84 -15.12
CA ASP A 15 36.12 8.26 -16.12
C ASP A 15 35.78 8.74 -17.54
N GLY A 16 36.56 8.31 -18.53
CA GLY A 16 36.35 8.69 -19.94
C GLY A 16 34.92 8.45 -20.44
N PRO A 17 34.31 7.27 -20.21
CA PRO A 17 32.92 7.01 -20.57
C PRO A 17 31.91 7.96 -19.90
N LYS A 18 32.08 8.26 -18.61
CA LYS A 18 31.20 9.23 -17.91
C LYS A 18 31.39 10.66 -18.41
N LEU A 19 32.62 11.07 -18.73
CA LEU A 19 32.89 12.37 -19.36
C LEU A 19 32.21 12.47 -20.72
N LEU A 20 32.26 11.40 -21.52
CA LEU A 20 31.59 11.35 -22.82
C LEU A 20 30.07 11.45 -22.65
N ALA A 21 29.48 10.70 -21.71
CA ALA A 21 28.06 10.78 -21.41
C ALA A 21 27.62 12.18 -20.93
N ILE A 22 28.47 12.90 -20.18
CA ILE A 22 28.21 14.30 -19.81
C ILE A 22 28.20 15.17 -21.08
N VAL A 23 29.22 15.08 -21.93
CA VAL A 23 29.29 15.85 -23.19
C VAL A 23 28.07 15.59 -24.07
N ASP A 24 27.70 14.32 -24.23
CA ASP A 24 26.53 13.92 -25.02
C ASP A 24 25.22 14.42 -24.39
N GLY A 25 25.12 14.39 -23.05
CA GLY A 25 23.97 14.91 -22.30
C GLY A 25 23.74 16.42 -22.46
N PHE A 26 24.80 17.18 -22.76
CA PHE A 26 24.69 18.59 -23.13
C PHE A 26 24.30 18.80 -24.61
N GLY A 27 24.19 17.76 -25.42
CA GLY A 27 23.99 17.86 -26.87
C GLY A 27 25.30 18.04 -27.64
N GLY A 28 26.44 17.66 -27.05
CA GLY A 28 27.77 17.75 -27.64
C GLY A 28 28.65 18.86 -27.05
N ARG A 29 29.91 18.90 -27.50
CA ARG A 29 30.94 19.78 -26.93
C ARG A 29 30.61 21.27 -27.04
N GLU A 30 30.02 21.68 -28.16
CA GLU A 30 29.68 23.08 -28.42
C GLU A 30 28.66 23.63 -27.41
N MET A 31 27.62 22.84 -27.12
CA MET A 31 26.60 23.19 -26.14
C MET A 31 27.14 23.18 -24.70
N LEU A 32 28.02 22.22 -24.37
CA LEU A 32 28.71 22.21 -23.07
C LEU A 32 29.57 23.47 -22.89
N ASP A 33 30.33 23.86 -23.91
CA ASP A 33 31.18 25.06 -23.84
C ASP A 33 30.31 26.35 -23.77
N ALA A 34 29.17 26.42 -24.46
CA ALA A 34 28.22 27.53 -24.35
C ALA A 34 27.60 27.62 -22.95
N TRP A 35 27.24 26.48 -22.34
CA TRP A 35 26.80 26.44 -20.94
C TRP A 35 27.88 26.88 -19.96
N LEU A 36 29.14 26.43 -20.15
CA LEU A 36 30.28 26.85 -19.30
C LEU A 36 30.57 28.36 -19.38
N ARG A 37 30.26 28.99 -20.53
CA ARG A 37 30.32 30.45 -20.70
C ARG A 37 29.11 31.19 -20.13
N GLY A 38 28.09 30.49 -19.66
CA GLY A 38 26.86 31.07 -19.12
C GLY A 38 25.84 31.50 -20.19
N GLU A 39 26.02 31.09 -21.44
CA GLU A 39 25.11 31.41 -22.56
C GLU A 39 23.85 30.53 -22.54
N LEU A 40 23.92 29.37 -21.88
CA LEU A 40 22.82 28.41 -21.76
C LEU A 40 22.51 28.15 -20.28
N LYS A 41 21.24 27.82 -20.00
CA LYS A 41 20.78 27.32 -18.71
C LYS A 41 20.43 25.84 -18.86
N MET A 42 20.99 25.00 -18.00
CA MET A 42 20.62 23.59 -17.89
C MET A 42 19.57 23.43 -16.80
N THR A 43 18.49 22.72 -17.11
CA THR A 43 17.54 22.22 -16.12
C THR A 43 17.78 20.73 -15.98
N LEU A 44 18.04 20.27 -14.76
CA LEU A 44 18.10 18.84 -14.47
C LEU A 44 16.70 18.38 -14.06
N GLU A 45 16.19 17.38 -14.75
CA GLU A 45 14.95 16.71 -14.41
C GLU A 45 15.28 15.28 -13.97
N GLU A 46 14.69 14.83 -12.85
CA GLU A 46 14.78 13.42 -12.50
C GLU A 46 14.01 12.62 -13.55
N ILE A 47 14.75 11.88 -14.39
CA ILE A 47 14.16 11.00 -15.41
C ILE A 47 13.35 9.87 -14.74
N ILE A 48 13.68 9.51 -13.50
CA ILE A 48 12.94 8.54 -12.68
C ILE A 48 12.40 9.26 -11.45
N LYS A 49 11.12 9.66 -11.49
CA LYS A 49 10.40 10.18 -10.33
C LYS A 49 10.33 9.07 -9.28
N LYS A 50 11.03 9.23 -8.16
CA LYS A 50 10.91 8.29 -7.04
C LYS A 50 9.51 8.43 -6.45
N LEU A 51 8.73 7.35 -6.53
CA LEU A 51 7.37 7.30 -5.98
C LEU A 51 7.35 6.78 -4.54
N ILE A 52 8.34 5.97 -4.18
CA ILE A 52 8.49 5.37 -2.86
C ILE A 52 9.88 5.69 -2.29
N ASP A 53 9.91 6.15 -1.04
CA ASP A 53 11.13 6.50 -0.31
C ASP A 53 11.93 5.26 0.11
N LYS A 54 13.11 5.48 0.68
CA LYS A 54 13.99 4.39 1.14
C LYS A 54 13.42 3.52 2.27
N ASN A 55 12.33 3.95 2.92
CA ASN A 55 11.67 3.23 4.01
C ASN A 55 10.37 2.55 3.55
N GLY A 56 10.09 2.53 2.24
CA GLY A 56 8.87 1.94 1.70
C GLY A 56 7.62 2.79 1.86
N ARG A 57 7.76 4.10 2.10
CA ARG A 57 6.64 5.05 2.20
C ARG A 57 6.41 5.75 0.87
N LEU A 58 5.15 6.05 0.54
CA LEU A 58 4.88 6.87 -0.64
C LEU A 58 5.42 8.28 -0.45
N ILE A 59 6.00 8.81 -1.52
CA ILE A 59 6.38 10.21 -1.63
C ILE A 59 5.16 10.94 -2.23
N PRO A 60 4.60 11.96 -1.55
CA PRO A 60 3.51 12.76 -2.09
C PRO A 60 3.87 13.27 -3.50
N ALA A 61 2.96 13.08 -4.45
CA ALA A 61 3.15 13.61 -5.80
C ALA A 61 3.32 15.14 -5.73
N ARG A 62 4.18 15.70 -6.60
CA ARG A 62 4.38 17.16 -6.67
C ARG A 62 3.09 17.92 -6.97
N GLU A 63 2.20 17.28 -7.71
CA GLU A 63 0.90 17.79 -8.16
C GLU A 63 -0.23 17.46 -7.16
N LEU A 64 0.09 16.83 -6.03
CA LEU A 64 -0.88 16.52 -4.99
C LEU A 64 -1.38 17.84 -4.37
N ILE A 65 -2.71 18.00 -4.33
CA ILE A 65 -3.37 19.17 -3.74
C ILE A 65 -4.08 18.81 -2.43
N GLU A 66 -4.36 17.52 -2.24
CA GLU A 66 -5.02 17.00 -1.06
C GLU A 66 -4.08 16.93 0.15
N ASN A 67 -4.68 16.90 1.34
CA ASN A 67 -3.95 17.03 2.60
C ASN A 67 -3.04 15.84 2.89
N VAL A 68 -1.80 16.15 3.28
CA VAL A 68 -0.83 15.20 3.84
C VAL A 68 -0.18 15.84 5.05
N CYS A 69 0.08 15.04 6.08
CA CYS A 69 0.87 15.41 7.25
C CYS A 69 2.01 14.42 7.48
N ASP A 70 2.97 14.83 8.32
CA ASP A 70 4.09 13.96 8.66
C ASP A 70 3.61 12.76 9.48
N PRO A 71 4.15 11.55 9.22
CA PRO A 71 3.78 10.35 9.97
C PRO A 71 4.17 10.43 11.44
N ASN A 72 3.31 9.89 12.29
CA ASN A 72 3.62 9.72 13.70
C ASN A 72 4.39 8.40 13.91
N LYS A 73 5.68 8.51 14.20
CA LYS A 73 6.57 7.36 14.43
C LYS A 73 6.16 6.46 15.60
N ASN A 74 5.33 6.96 16.52
CA ASN A 74 4.78 6.15 17.60
C ASN A 74 3.72 5.17 17.11
N PHE A 75 3.17 5.36 15.91
CA PHE A 75 2.23 4.46 15.27
C PHE A 75 2.97 3.73 14.15
N SER A 76 3.38 2.50 14.40
CA SER A 76 4.22 1.79 13.44
C SER A 76 3.93 0.30 13.43
N LEU A 77 4.24 -0.30 12.29
CA LEU A 77 4.16 -1.75 12.08
C LEU A 77 5.58 -2.30 12.04
N THR A 78 5.74 -3.54 12.53
CA THR A 78 7.01 -4.27 12.49
C THR A 78 6.85 -5.46 11.55
N GLN A 79 7.82 -5.66 10.64
CA GLN A 79 7.74 -6.76 9.66
C GLN A 79 7.75 -8.09 10.42
N PRO A 80 6.69 -8.90 10.34
CA PRO A 80 6.70 -10.22 10.94
C PRO A 80 7.62 -11.16 10.16
N ARG A 81 8.11 -12.20 10.83
CA ARG A 81 8.57 -13.40 10.13
C ARG A 81 7.36 -14.09 9.51
N ILE A 82 7.39 -14.32 8.20
CA ILE A 82 6.28 -14.97 7.49
C ILE A 82 6.39 -16.50 7.64
N ASP A 83 5.41 -17.09 8.31
CA ASP A 83 5.11 -18.53 8.24
C ASP A 83 3.91 -18.72 7.32
N TYR A 84 4.16 -18.97 6.03
CA TYR A 84 3.09 -19.11 5.03
C TYR A 84 2.06 -20.19 5.39
N LYS A 85 2.49 -21.27 6.04
CA LYS A 85 1.61 -22.37 6.43
C LYS A 85 0.65 -21.93 7.53
N GLU A 86 1.17 -21.26 8.56
CA GLU A 86 0.35 -20.72 9.65
C GLU A 86 -0.63 -19.67 9.13
N ARG A 87 -0.16 -18.72 8.32
CA ARG A 87 -1.00 -17.61 7.80
C ARG A 87 -2.12 -18.11 6.90
N LEU A 88 -1.82 -19.05 6.00
CA LEU A 88 -2.83 -19.67 5.13
C LEU A 88 -3.82 -20.54 5.93
N ALA A 89 -3.33 -21.35 6.87
CA ALA A 89 -4.20 -22.17 7.71
C ALA A 89 -5.15 -21.31 8.57
N ARG A 90 -4.66 -20.17 9.06
CA ARG A 90 -5.45 -19.20 9.83
C ARG A 90 -6.61 -18.66 9.01
N ILE A 91 -6.36 -18.15 7.80
CA ILE A 91 -7.45 -17.58 6.99
C ILE A 91 -8.47 -18.65 6.54
N ILE A 92 -8.00 -19.82 6.11
CA ILE A 92 -8.89 -20.93 5.71
C ILE A 92 -9.82 -21.35 6.86
N LYS A 93 -9.32 -21.31 8.11
CA LYS A 93 -10.09 -21.71 9.29
C LYS A 93 -11.28 -20.79 9.58
N PHE A 94 -11.12 -19.49 9.34
CA PHE A 94 -12.11 -18.48 9.76
C PHE A 94 -13.05 -18.02 8.64
N PHE A 95 -12.74 -18.36 7.39
CA PHE A 95 -13.65 -18.15 6.27
C PHE A 95 -14.74 -19.24 6.20
N PRO A 96 -15.88 -18.96 5.54
CA PRO A 96 -16.94 -19.94 5.31
C PRO A 96 -16.41 -21.25 4.70
N LYS A 97 -16.90 -22.39 5.23
CA LYS A 97 -16.51 -23.72 4.75
C LYS A 97 -16.83 -23.88 3.26
N GLY A 98 -15.92 -24.53 2.53
CA GLY A 98 -16.08 -24.82 1.10
C GLY A 98 -15.59 -23.71 0.17
N MET A 99 -15.17 -22.56 0.71
CA MET A 99 -14.43 -21.57 -0.09
C MET A 99 -13.10 -22.15 -0.56
N LYS A 100 -12.77 -21.88 -1.82
CA LYS A 100 -11.55 -22.37 -2.45
C LYS A 100 -10.44 -21.34 -2.27
N PHE A 101 -9.35 -21.73 -1.63
CA PHE A 101 -8.11 -20.96 -1.51
C PHE A 101 -7.00 -21.61 -2.33
N SER A 102 -5.89 -20.89 -2.52
CA SER A 102 -4.65 -21.47 -3.06
C SER A 102 -4.16 -22.61 -2.15
N SER A 103 -3.51 -23.62 -2.74
CA SER A 103 -2.73 -24.57 -1.95
C SER A 103 -1.56 -23.85 -1.27
N LEU A 104 -0.90 -24.49 -0.29
CA LEU A 104 0.27 -23.92 0.36
C LEU A 104 1.40 -23.67 -0.64
N GLU A 105 1.64 -24.61 -1.54
CA GLU A 105 2.66 -24.52 -2.58
C GLU A 105 2.35 -23.38 -3.56
N GLN A 106 1.08 -23.23 -3.95
CA GLN A 106 0.63 -22.12 -4.79
C GLN A 106 0.79 -20.78 -4.09
N PHE A 107 0.44 -20.70 -2.79
CA PHE A 107 0.56 -19.46 -2.02
C PHE A 107 2.01 -19.01 -1.90
N ILE A 108 2.92 -19.94 -1.58
CA ILE A 108 4.36 -19.66 -1.52
C ILE A 108 4.88 -19.25 -2.91
N GLY A 109 4.64 -20.07 -3.93
CA GLY A 109 5.16 -19.84 -5.28
C GLY A 109 4.68 -18.51 -5.89
N GLN A 110 3.39 -18.18 -5.73
CA GLN A 110 2.86 -16.91 -6.20
C GLN A 110 3.40 -15.72 -5.39
N SER A 111 3.54 -15.84 -4.07
CA SER A 111 4.13 -14.77 -3.25
C SER A 111 5.57 -14.46 -3.67
N GLU A 112 6.40 -15.49 -3.84
CA GLU A 112 7.79 -15.31 -4.28
C GLU A 112 7.88 -14.73 -5.70
N SER A 113 7.02 -15.14 -6.63
CA SER A 113 6.97 -14.55 -7.97
C SER A 113 6.57 -13.07 -7.93
N LEU A 114 5.60 -12.68 -7.09
CA LEU A 114 5.25 -11.27 -6.89
C LEU A 114 6.43 -10.49 -6.32
N PHE A 115 7.18 -11.05 -5.35
CA PHE A 115 8.37 -10.39 -4.83
C PHE A 115 9.47 -10.22 -5.89
N GLU A 116 9.69 -11.21 -6.76
CA GLU A 116 10.64 -11.09 -7.87
C GLU A 116 10.25 -9.99 -8.85
N GLN A 117 8.97 -9.90 -9.21
CA GLN A 117 8.44 -8.81 -10.04
C GLN A 117 8.71 -7.44 -9.39
N MET A 118 8.36 -7.28 -8.11
CA MET A 118 8.58 -6.02 -7.39
C MET A 118 10.07 -5.66 -7.24
N ARG A 119 10.96 -6.65 -7.04
CA ARG A 119 12.42 -6.42 -6.96
C ARG A 119 13.01 -5.96 -8.30
N SER A 120 12.43 -6.39 -9.40
CA SER A 120 12.89 -6.03 -10.76
C SER A 120 12.32 -4.71 -11.28
N ASP A 121 11.26 -4.18 -10.66
CA ASP A 121 10.65 -2.90 -10.99
C ASP A 121 11.25 -1.76 -10.14
N LEU A 122 11.97 -0.84 -10.79
CA LEU A 122 12.62 0.30 -10.13
C LEU A 122 11.64 1.27 -9.44
N LEU A 123 10.37 1.31 -9.86
CA LEU A 123 9.36 2.15 -9.23
C LEU A 123 8.79 1.48 -7.98
N LEU A 124 8.80 0.15 -7.89
CA LEU A 124 8.16 -0.62 -6.81
C LEU A 124 9.13 -1.19 -5.80
N SER A 125 10.40 -1.40 -6.15
CA SER A 125 11.36 -2.14 -5.34
C SER A 125 11.50 -1.60 -3.91
N ASN A 126 11.36 -0.28 -3.75
CA ASN A 126 11.44 0.36 -2.44
C ASN A 126 10.25 0.05 -1.52
N LEU A 127 9.07 -0.37 -2.04
CA LEU A 127 7.95 -0.81 -1.18
C LEU A 127 8.36 -1.98 -0.28
N LEU A 128 9.28 -2.83 -0.75
CA LEU A 128 9.79 -3.97 0.01
C LEU A 128 10.69 -3.57 1.19
N ASN A 129 11.10 -2.29 1.27
CA ASN A 129 11.76 -1.74 2.47
C ASN A 129 10.76 -1.37 3.57
N GLY A 130 9.47 -1.30 3.24
CA GLY A 130 8.37 -1.10 4.17
C GLY A 130 7.81 -2.43 4.68
N ILE A 131 6.57 -2.38 5.17
CA ILE A 131 5.85 -3.57 5.63
C ILE A 131 5.10 -4.22 4.48
N TRP A 132 5.31 -5.51 4.32
CA TRP A 132 4.67 -6.33 3.30
C TRP A 132 4.07 -7.58 3.94
N LEU A 133 2.83 -7.87 3.59
CA LEU A 133 2.07 -8.99 4.12
C LEU A 133 1.49 -9.80 2.96
N PRO A 134 2.03 -11.00 2.66
CA PRO A 134 1.43 -11.90 1.69
C PRO A 134 0.02 -12.30 2.12
N THR A 135 -0.98 -12.02 1.29
CA THR A 135 -2.39 -12.29 1.55
C THR A 135 -2.95 -13.25 0.52
N CYS A 136 -3.97 -14.01 0.92
CA CYS A 136 -4.62 -15.00 0.07
C CYS A 136 -6.14 -14.81 0.14
N PHE A 137 -6.75 -14.63 -1.02
CA PHE A 137 -8.18 -14.39 -1.20
C PHE A 137 -8.84 -15.66 -1.74
N PRO A 138 -10.03 -16.03 -1.24
CA PRO A 138 -10.76 -17.15 -1.79
C PRO A 138 -11.34 -16.83 -3.17
N GLN A 139 -11.54 -17.87 -3.99
CA GLN A 139 -12.36 -17.74 -5.20
C GLN A 139 -13.81 -17.45 -4.81
N MET A 140 -14.36 -16.33 -5.28
CA MET A 140 -15.76 -15.99 -5.10
C MET A 140 -16.23 -14.88 -6.05
N GLU A 141 -17.53 -14.86 -6.33
CA GLU A 141 -18.18 -13.75 -7.01
C GLU A 141 -18.64 -12.71 -5.96
N ILE A 142 -18.28 -11.44 -6.16
CA ILE A 142 -18.71 -10.34 -5.30
C ILE A 142 -19.72 -9.49 -6.06
N ARG A 143 -21.00 -9.59 -5.66
CA ARG A 143 -22.10 -8.83 -6.27
C ARG A 143 -22.46 -7.56 -5.52
N ASP A 144 -22.43 -7.63 -4.19
CA ASP A 144 -22.67 -6.50 -3.29
C ASP A 144 -21.46 -6.40 -2.37
N TYR A 145 -20.64 -5.38 -2.59
CA TYR A 145 -19.41 -5.17 -1.83
C TYR A 145 -19.68 -5.15 -0.32
N GLY A 146 -20.64 -4.33 0.11
CA GLY A 146 -20.89 -4.10 1.53
C GLY A 146 -21.46 -5.33 2.21
N LYS A 147 -22.37 -6.06 1.55
CA LYS A 147 -22.91 -7.32 2.06
C LYS A 147 -21.81 -8.37 2.18
N THR A 148 -20.99 -8.54 1.15
CA THR A 148 -19.90 -9.53 1.18
C THR A 148 -18.83 -9.18 2.22
N LEU A 149 -18.45 -7.90 2.32
CA LEU A 149 -17.54 -7.41 3.35
C LEU A 149 -18.06 -7.77 4.75
N GLU A 150 -19.34 -7.52 5.03
CA GLU A 150 -19.95 -7.79 6.33
C GLU A 150 -20.10 -9.27 6.65
N GLU A 151 -20.64 -10.06 5.73
CA GLU A 151 -21.01 -11.45 5.96
C GLU A 151 -19.84 -12.43 5.86
N VAL A 152 -18.72 -12.02 5.25
CA VAL A 152 -17.56 -12.89 5.02
C VAL A 152 -16.32 -12.32 5.69
N PHE A 153 -15.84 -11.18 5.20
CA PHE A 153 -14.50 -10.69 5.50
C PHE A 153 -14.38 -10.14 6.93
N ILE A 154 -15.34 -9.32 7.37
CA ILE A 154 -15.38 -8.81 8.74
C ILE A 154 -15.57 -9.95 9.74
N LEU A 155 -16.41 -10.96 9.42
CA LEU A 155 -16.59 -12.12 10.30
C LEU A 155 -15.30 -12.93 10.44
N ALA A 156 -14.59 -13.19 9.35
CA ALA A 156 -13.31 -13.91 9.41
C ALA A 156 -12.25 -13.12 10.19
N ALA A 157 -12.13 -11.81 9.96
CA ALA A 157 -11.23 -10.92 10.69
C ALA A 157 -11.54 -10.94 12.20
N LYS A 158 -12.82 -10.81 12.56
CA LYS A 158 -13.30 -10.86 13.94
C LYS A 158 -12.93 -12.15 14.66
N GLU A 159 -13.19 -13.30 14.04
CA GLU A 159 -12.91 -14.60 14.67
C GLU A 159 -11.40 -14.86 14.81
N SER A 160 -10.62 -14.45 13.81
CA SER A 160 -9.15 -14.51 13.88
C SER A 160 -8.58 -13.60 14.98
N TYR A 161 -9.06 -12.36 15.05
CA TYR A 161 -8.65 -11.38 16.06
C TYR A 161 -8.97 -11.88 17.48
N ARG A 162 -10.19 -12.35 17.73
CA ARG A 162 -10.59 -12.89 19.03
C ARG A 162 -9.81 -14.13 19.42
N LYS A 163 -9.36 -14.92 18.45
CA LYS A 163 -8.49 -16.07 18.72
C LYS A 163 -7.09 -15.63 19.13
N GLU A 164 -6.55 -14.59 18.49
CA GLU A 164 -5.24 -14.02 18.81
C GLU A 164 -5.25 -13.27 20.15
N PHE A 165 -6.32 -12.52 20.43
CA PHE A 165 -6.47 -11.72 21.65
C PHE A 165 -7.76 -12.10 22.41
N PRO A 166 -7.79 -13.23 23.15
CA PRO A 166 -9.00 -13.75 23.79
C PRO A 166 -9.68 -12.84 24.81
N LYS A 167 -8.95 -11.84 25.33
CA LYS A 167 -9.44 -10.87 26.32
C LYS A 167 -9.88 -9.54 25.72
N ARG A 168 -9.78 -9.38 24.39
CA ARG A 168 -10.14 -8.15 23.68
C ARG A 168 -11.42 -8.32 22.88
N SER A 169 -12.13 -7.23 22.64
CA SER A 169 -13.32 -7.23 21.79
C SER A 169 -12.98 -6.88 20.34
N PHE A 170 -13.88 -7.25 19.44
CA PHE A 170 -13.87 -6.79 18.06
C PHE A 170 -15.24 -6.17 17.79
N ASN A 171 -15.24 -4.91 17.38
CA ASN A 171 -16.43 -4.08 17.26
C ASN A 171 -16.65 -3.75 15.78
N ASN A 172 -17.79 -4.14 15.23
CA ASN A 172 -18.26 -3.65 13.93
C ASN A 172 -19.29 -2.54 14.20
N TYR A 173 -18.89 -1.28 14.04
CA TYR A 173 -19.71 -0.09 14.29
C TYR A 173 -20.76 0.18 13.20
N ARG A 174 -20.75 -0.62 12.11
CA ARG A 174 -21.71 -0.55 10.99
C ARG A 174 -22.43 -1.87 10.77
N LYS A 175 -22.55 -2.67 11.83
CA LYS A 175 -23.20 -3.96 11.78
C LYS A 175 -24.63 -3.85 11.24
N GLY A 176 -24.92 -4.52 10.12
CA GLY A 176 -26.22 -4.54 9.46
C GLY A 176 -26.46 -3.33 8.55
N GLU A 177 -25.45 -2.51 8.29
CA GLU A 177 -25.59 -1.26 7.54
C GLU A 177 -24.77 -1.20 6.25
N LEU A 178 -23.99 -2.22 5.90
CA LEU A 178 -23.06 -2.13 4.76
C LEU A 178 -23.70 -2.51 3.42
N ALA A 179 -24.65 -3.46 3.41
CA ALA A 179 -25.29 -3.95 2.20
C ALA A 179 -25.84 -2.81 1.32
N GLY A 180 -25.45 -2.80 0.05
CA GLY A 180 -25.85 -1.79 -0.95
C GLY A 180 -25.39 -0.36 -0.67
N LYS A 181 -24.50 -0.13 0.31
CA LYS A 181 -24.06 1.21 0.73
C LYS A 181 -22.55 1.42 0.68
N VAL A 182 -21.80 0.43 0.21
CA VAL A 182 -20.36 0.52 0.01
C VAL A 182 -20.07 0.37 -1.47
N GLU A 183 -19.41 1.37 -2.04
CA GLU A 183 -19.07 1.41 -3.47
C GLU A 183 -17.55 1.44 -3.66
N ILE A 184 -17.09 1.03 -4.84
CA ILE A 184 -15.68 1.14 -5.24
C ILE A 184 -15.45 2.51 -5.87
N ILE A 185 -14.40 3.19 -5.45
CA ILE A 185 -14.00 4.48 -6.01
C ILE A 185 -13.35 4.28 -7.37
N VAL A 186 -13.81 5.03 -8.36
CA VAL A 186 -13.22 5.06 -9.70
C VAL A 186 -11.75 5.48 -9.61
N GLY A 187 -10.86 4.76 -10.31
CA GLY A 187 -9.42 5.02 -10.28
C GLY A 187 -8.69 4.36 -9.10
N SER A 188 -9.39 3.77 -8.12
CA SER A 188 -8.78 2.95 -7.08
C SER A 188 -8.19 1.63 -7.62
N ARG A 189 -8.67 1.18 -8.78
CA ARG A 189 -8.34 -0.09 -9.45
C ARG A 189 -8.75 -1.33 -8.63
N HIS A 190 -9.53 -1.16 -7.56
CA HIS A 190 -9.89 -2.25 -6.65
C HIS A 190 -10.79 -3.29 -7.33
N GLU A 191 -11.55 -2.90 -8.36
CA GLU A 191 -12.32 -3.82 -9.21
C GLU A 191 -11.46 -4.89 -9.89
N LYS A 192 -10.15 -4.64 -10.11
CA LYS A 192 -9.22 -5.63 -10.68
C LYS A 192 -9.05 -6.84 -9.76
N LEU A 193 -9.04 -6.64 -8.44
CA LEU A 193 -9.02 -7.76 -7.48
C LEU A 193 -10.26 -8.63 -7.68
N PHE A 194 -11.41 -8.02 -7.91
CA PHE A 194 -12.71 -8.70 -7.93
C PHE A 194 -12.87 -9.55 -9.18
N ALA A 195 -12.41 -9.03 -10.32
CA ALA A 195 -12.30 -9.80 -11.55
C ALA A 195 -11.43 -11.05 -11.33
N LYS A 196 -10.25 -10.91 -10.69
CA LYS A 196 -9.36 -12.06 -10.45
C LYS A 196 -9.93 -13.08 -9.46
N ILE A 197 -10.52 -12.66 -8.34
CA ILE A 197 -11.09 -13.60 -7.36
C ILE A 197 -12.33 -14.34 -7.89
N ALA A 198 -13.02 -13.80 -8.89
CA ALA A 198 -14.11 -14.51 -9.56
C ALA A 198 -13.57 -15.72 -10.36
N GLU A 199 -12.39 -15.57 -10.97
CA GLU A 199 -11.74 -16.60 -11.79
C GLU A 199 -11.04 -17.68 -10.96
N GLY A 200 -10.48 -17.32 -9.81
CA GLY A 200 -9.75 -18.26 -8.95
C GLY A 200 -9.27 -17.62 -7.64
N PRO A 201 -8.65 -18.41 -6.75
CA PRO A 201 -7.98 -17.84 -5.59
C PRO A 201 -6.88 -16.86 -6.02
N VAL A 202 -6.73 -15.76 -5.28
CA VAL A 202 -5.74 -14.70 -5.59
C VAL A 202 -4.75 -14.59 -4.45
N VAL A 203 -3.48 -14.45 -4.81
CA VAL A 203 -2.42 -14.09 -3.87
C VAL A 203 -2.00 -12.66 -4.16
N GLY A 204 -1.82 -11.86 -3.11
CA GLY A 204 -1.38 -10.48 -3.22
C GLY A 204 -0.44 -10.09 -2.10
N ILE A 205 0.33 -9.01 -2.28
CA ILE A 205 1.18 -8.45 -1.25
C ILE A 205 0.54 -7.14 -0.77
N GLN A 206 0.14 -7.11 0.50
CA GLN A 206 -0.48 -5.96 1.14
C GLN A 206 0.59 -5.05 1.77
N PHE A 207 0.47 -3.75 1.53
CA PHE A 207 1.31 -2.68 2.06
C PHE A 207 0.46 -1.62 2.76
N PHE A 208 1.09 -0.79 3.61
CA PHE A 208 0.47 0.40 4.25
C PHE A 208 1.36 1.64 4.15
N PRO A 209 1.68 2.12 2.93
CA PRO A 209 2.78 3.06 2.71
C PRO A 209 2.39 4.55 2.86
N THR A 210 1.13 4.85 3.20
CA THR A 210 0.54 6.20 3.07
C THR A 210 0.24 6.87 4.41
N GLN A 211 0.95 6.50 5.48
CA GLN A 211 0.63 7.05 6.79
C GLN A 211 0.72 8.59 6.82
N GLY A 212 -0.33 9.26 7.27
CA GLY A 212 -0.43 10.73 7.25
C GLY A 212 -1.05 11.30 5.98
N PHE A 213 -1.45 10.48 5.01
CA PHE A 213 -2.25 10.92 3.86
C PHE A 213 -3.72 10.95 4.26
N SER A 214 -4.47 11.95 3.81
CA SER A 214 -5.93 11.86 3.81
C SER A 214 -6.41 10.75 2.85
N ILE A 215 -7.69 10.41 2.91
CA ILE A 215 -8.29 9.44 1.98
C ILE A 215 -8.21 9.99 0.54
N ASP A 216 -8.53 11.27 0.34
CA ASP A 216 -8.48 11.88 -0.99
C ASP A 216 -7.06 12.05 -1.49
N ALA A 217 -6.08 12.31 -0.62
CA ALA A 217 -4.67 12.28 -0.99
C ALA A 217 -4.25 10.89 -1.48
N SER A 218 -4.70 9.84 -0.79
CA SER A 218 -4.42 8.45 -1.20
C SER A 218 -5.05 8.13 -2.56
N ARG A 219 -6.28 8.61 -2.82
CA ARG A 219 -6.98 8.45 -4.11
C ARG A 219 -6.29 9.24 -5.23
N GLN A 220 -5.94 10.50 -4.99
CA GLN A 220 -5.25 11.35 -5.97
C GLN A 220 -3.89 10.75 -6.35
N GLN A 221 -3.16 10.21 -5.37
CA GLN A 221 -1.85 9.57 -5.58
C GLN A 221 -1.92 8.40 -6.58
N MET A 222 -3.05 7.70 -6.71
CA MET A 222 -3.21 6.59 -7.66
C MET A 222 -2.95 7.00 -9.11
N SER A 223 -3.20 8.27 -9.46
CA SER A 223 -2.97 8.80 -10.81
C SER A 223 -1.50 8.76 -11.27
N VAL A 224 -0.55 8.70 -10.32
CA VAL A 224 0.89 8.65 -10.62
C VAL A 224 1.53 7.30 -10.26
N LEU A 225 0.80 6.40 -9.59
CA LEU A 225 1.31 5.09 -9.20
C LEU A 225 1.19 4.08 -10.36
N PRO A 226 2.14 3.12 -10.48
CA PRO A 226 2.06 2.05 -11.45
C PRO A 226 0.71 1.32 -11.47
N GLU A 227 0.22 0.98 -12.66
CA GLU A 227 -1.09 0.33 -12.88
C GLU A 227 -1.28 -1.01 -12.16
N SER A 228 -0.17 -1.63 -11.74
CA SER A 228 -0.11 -2.89 -11.00
C SER A 228 -0.43 -2.75 -9.50
N LEU A 229 -0.47 -1.52 -8.97
CA LEU A 229 -0.90 -1.23 -7.61
C LEU A 229 -2.39 -0.88 -7.58
N LEU A 230 -3.08 -1.47 -6.61
CA LEU A 230 -4.48 -1.21 -6.29
C LEU A 230 -4.54 -0.48 -4.95
N LEU A 231 -5.45 0.49 -4.83
CA LEU A 231 -5.75 1.10 -3.54
C LEU A 231 -6.58 0.12 -2.72
N SER A 232 -6.29 0.03 -1.42
CA SER A 232 -6.98 -0.90 -0.53
C SER A 232 -8.35 -0.41 -0.07
N GLY A 233 -9.29 -1.33 0.07
CA GLY A 233 -10.60 -1.14 0.67
C GLY A 233 -10.85 -2.08 1.85
N GLY A 234 -12.09 -2.11 2.31
CA GLY A 234 -12.47 -2.96 3.46
C GLY A 234 -12.21 -4.45 3.26
N ILE A 235 -12.36 -5.00 2.04
CA ILE A 235 -12.23 -6.45 1.81
C ILE A 235 -10.79 -6.93 1.97
N ASP A 236 -9.84 -6.29 1.32
CA ASP A 236 -8.42 -6.65 1.41
C ASP A 236 -7.80 -6.25 2.75
N ILE A 237 -8.22 -5.13 3.36
CA ILE A 237 -7.81 -4.79 4.73
C ILE A 237 -8.31 -5.85 5.72
N MET A 238 -9.59 -6.25 5.67
CA MET A 238 -10.12 -7.29 6.58
C MET A 238 -9.54 -8.68 6.30
N THR A 239 -9.19 -8.98 5.05
CA THR A 239 -8.43 -10.20 4.70
C THR A 239 -7.06 -10.19 5.36
N ALA A 240 -6.34 -9.06 5.27
CA ALA A 240 -5.03 -8.89 5.90
C ALA A 240 -5.14 -9.00 7.43
N VAL A 241 -6.16 -8.38 8.05
CA VAL A 241 -6.40 -8.49 9.51
C VAL A 241 -6.73 -9.93 9.91
N ALA A 242 -7.47 -10.68 9.08
CA ALA A 242 -7.74 -12.09 9.34
C ALA A 242 -6.46 -12.96 9.33
N MET A 243 -5.49 -12.65 8.46
CA MET A 243 -4.21 -13.37 8.37
C MET A 243 -3.17 -12.89 9.39
N TYR A 244 -3.20 -11.61 9.75
CA TYR A 244 -2.17 -10.94 10.54
C TYR A 244 -2.74 -10.14 11.72
N PRO A 245 -3.60 -10.70 12.58
CA PRO A 245 -4.17 -9.96 13.71
C PRO A 245 -3.07 -9.53 14.70
N ASP A 246 -2.01 -10.32 14.85
CA ASP A 246 -0.83 -10.03 15.68
C ASP A 246 0.00 -8.83 15.20
N VAL A 247 -0.11 -8.48 13.92
CA VAL A 247 0.59 -7.34 13.31
C VAL A 247 -0.34 -6.15 13.21
N LEU A 248 -1.53 -6.35 12.65
CA LEU A 248 -2.44 -5.27 12.30
C LEU A 248 -3.42 -4.90 13.43
N GLY A 249 -3.56 -5.76 14.44
CA GLY A 249 -4.48 -5.60 15.57
C GLY A 249 -3.79 -5.53 16.94
N LYS A 250 -2.50 -5.17 16.99
CA LYS A 250 -1.67 -5.45 18.17
C LYS A 250 -2.02 -4.59 19.38
N ASP A 251 -2.11 -3.28 19.25
CA ASP A 251 -2.28 -2.34 20.36
C ASP A 251 -2.61 -0.92 19.84
N PHE A 252 -2.80 0.05 20.73
CA PHE A 252 -3.06 1.45 20.36
C PHE A 252 -1.97 2.07 19.48
N ASN A 253 -0.73 1.60 19.54
CA ASN A 253 0.39 2.09 18.74
C ASN A 253 0.46 1.45 17.34
N THR A 254 -0.58 0.71 16.95
CA THR A 254 -0.76 0.21 15.60
C THR A 254 -1.51 1.24 14.75
N PRO A 255 -1.09 1.53 13.51
CA PRO A 255 -1.79 2.49 12.66
C PRO A 255 -3.26 2.13 12.42
N GLY A 256 -4.10 3.15 12.23
CA GLY A 256 -5.43 2.97 11.66
C GLY A 256 -5.36 2.72 10.15
N TYR A 257 -6.32 1.96 9.61
CA TYR A 257 -6.37 1.56 8.21
C TYR A 257 -7.57 2.16 7.50
N LEU A 258 -7.31 3.08 6.57
CA LEU A 258 -8.33 3.75 5.79
C LEU A 258 -8.77 2.87 4.61
N CYS A 259 -10.07 2.65 4.44
CA CYS A 259 -10.63 1.93 3.29
C CYS A 259 -10.72 2.84 2.06
N ALA A 260 -9.62 3.49 1.66
CA ALA A 260 -9.62 4.59 0.70
C ALA A 260 -10.15 4.22 -0.71
N ALA A 261 -10.13 2.94 -1.08
CA ALA A 261 -10.77 2.45 -2.30
C ALA A 261 -12.30 2.38 -2.23
N ASN A 262 -12.90 2.67 -1.08
CA ASN A 262 -14.34 2.65 -0.87
C ASN A 262 -14.90 4.02 -0.52
N SER A 263 -16.16 4.24 -0.88
CA SER A 263 -17.08 5.19 -0.25
C SER A 263 -18.10 4.45 0.61
N TRP A 264 -18.70 5.14 1.57
CA TRP A 264 -19.82 4.64 2.35
C TRP A 264 -20.95 5.67 2.42
N ARG A 265 -22.16 5.27 1.99
CA ARG A 265 -23.39 6.09 1.85
C ARG A 265 -23.32 7.28 0.89
N SER A 266 -22.19 7.95 0.78
CA SER A 266 -21.93 9.03 -0.17
C SER A 266 -20.46 9.04 -0.56
N ALA A 267 -20.12 9.81 -1.60
CA ALA A 267 -18.74 10.04 -2.01
C ALA A 267 -17.92 10.84 -0.98
N GLU A 268 -18.54 11.32 0.12
CA GLU A 268 -17.95 12.19 1.15
C GLU A 268 -17.48 11.44 2.39
N TYR A 269 -17.69 10.13 2.47
CA TYR A 269 -17.27 9.33 3.62
C TYR A 269 -16.65 8.01 3.17
N SER A 270 -15.71 7.53 3.98
CA SER A 270 -15.24 6.15 3.90
C SER A 270 -15.25 5.49 5.28
N LEU A 271 -14.83 4.24 5.32
CA LEU A 271 -14.69 3.44 6.52
C LEU A 271 -13.22 3.35 6.91
N TYR A 272 -12.96 3.15 8.20
CA TYR A 272 -11.64 2.72 8.65
C TYR A 272 -11.71 1.57 9.64
N ALA A 273 -10.55 0.96 9.89
CA ALA A 273 -10.33 -0.03 10.91
C ALA A 273 -9.15 0.37 11.81
N GLY A 274 -9.15 -0.01 13.09
CA GLY A 274 -8.06 0.39 13.98
C GLY A 274 -7.99 -0.46 15.24
N ALA A 275 -6.78 -0.61 15.77
CA ALA A 275 -6.53 -1.32 17.01
C ALA A 275 -6.44 -0.34 18.19
N HIS A 276 -6.95 -0.79 19.33
CA HIS A 276 -6.85 -0.12 20.62
C HIS A 276 -6.35 -1.15 21.65
N ASP A 277 -5.96 -0.71 22.85
CA ASP A 277 -5.39 -1.62 23.85
C ASP A 277 -6.36 -2.73 24.29
N GLY A 278 -7.67 -2.44 24.24
CA GLY A 278 -8.75 -3.35 24.64
C GLY A 278 -9.55 -3.98 23.50
N ASP A 279 -9.44 -3.45 22.27
CA ASP A 279 -10.32 -3.85 21.18
C ASP A 279 -9.78 -3.54 19.79
N PHE A 280 -10.47 -4.04 18.77
CA PHE A 280 -10.29 -3.65 17.37
C PHE A 280 -11.62 -3.20 16.80
N GLY A 281 -11.63 -2.00 16.22
CA GLY A 281 -12.81 -1.37 15.61
C GLY A 281 -12.78 -1.51 14.09
N PHE A 282 -13.95 -1.76 13.51
CA PHE A 282 -14.21 -1.59 12.08
C PHE A 282 -15.47 -0.73 11.87
N GLY A 283 -15.41 0.15 10.88
CA GLY A 283 -16.58 0.83 10.33
C GLY A 283 -16.86 2.21 10.91
N ASP A 284 -15.94 2.76 11.68
CA ASP A 284 -15.99 4.19 12.00
C ASP A 284 -15.90 4.99 10.69
N SER A 285 -16.63 6.11 10.65
CA SER A 285 -16.59 7.03 9.51
C SER A 285 -15.49 8.05 9.73
N ASP A 286 -14.64 8.25 8.73
CA ASP A 286 -13.65 9.34 8.73
C ASP A 286 -14.04 10.43 7.73
N ASP A 287 -13.56 11.63 7.99
CA ASP A 287 -13.59 12.72 7.02
C ASP A 287 -12.54 12.46 5.94
N LEU A 288 -12.92 12.58 4.67
CA LEU A 288 -12.03 12.26 3.54
C LEU A 288 -10.84 13.19 3.43
N PHE A 289 -10.99 14.43 3.92
CA PHE A 289 -9.99 15.49 3.82
C PHE A 289 -9.01 15.49 5.01
N GLY A 290 -9.34 14.83 6.11
CA GLY A 290 -8.54 14.82 7.34
C GLY A 290 -7.27 13.98 7.18
N ALA A 291 -6.11 14.62 7.10
CA ALA A 291 -4.83 13.93 7.18
C ALA A 291 -4.47 13.64 8.64
N ASP A 292 -4.49 12.38 9.05
CA ASP A 292 -4.09 11.95 10.40
C ASP A 292 -2.78 11.15 10.35
N ALA A 293 -1.78 11.64 11.08
CA ALA A 293 -0.44 11.06 11.19
C ALA A 293 -0.42 9.62 11.73
N ARG A 294 -1.54 9.13 12.29
CA ARG A 294 -1.70 7.79 12.86
C ARG A 294 -2.34 6.80 11.89
N PHE A 295 -2.93 7.27 10.80
CA PHE A 295 -3.71 6.46 9.86
C PHE A 295 -2.97 6.29 8.54
N SER A 296 -3.19 5.16 7.88
CA SER A 296 -2.59 4.79 6.60
C SER A 296 -3.61 4.07 5.73
N SER A 297 -3.72 4.48 4.47
CA SER A 297 -4.37 3.67 3.43
C SER A 297 -3.45 2.54 2.97
N GLY A 298 -4.04 1.40 2.67
CA GLY A 298 -3.30 0.26 2.12
C GLY A 298 -3.08 0.36 0.60
N LEU A 299 -2.06 -0.35 0.11
CA LEU A 299 -1.93 -0.71 -1.30
C LEU A 299 -1.82 -2.22 -1.42
N LEU A 300 -2.40 -2.77 -2.48
CA LEU A 300 -2.35 -4.18 -2.81
C LEU A 300 -1.66 -4.40 -4.17
N PHE A 301 -0.71 -5.33 -4.21
CA PHE A 301 -0.05 -5.77 -5.44
C PHE A 301 -0.43 -7.22 -5.76
N ILE A 302 -0.99 -7.49 -6.95
CA ILE A 302 -1.49 -8.82 -7.36
C ILE A 302 -0.94 -9.32 -8.70
N GLY A 303 0.12 -8.68 -9.22
CA GLY A 303 0.76 -9.01 -10.50
C GLY A 303 -0.01 -8.51 -11.72
#